data_AF-A0A813F5P7-F1
#
_entry.id   AF-A0A813F5P7-F1
#
_cell.length_a   1.000
_cell.length_b   1.000
_cell.length_c   1.000
_cell.angle_alpha   90.00
_cell.angle_beta   90.00
_cell.angle_gamma   90.00
#
_symmetry.space_group_name_H-M   'P 1'
#
loop_
_entity.id
_entity.type
_entity.pdbx_description
1 polymer ?
#
loop_
_entity_poly.entity_id
_entity_poly.type
_entity_poly.pdbx_seq_one_letter_code
_entity_poly.pdbx_strand_id
1 'polypeptide(L)'
;DPKLLGQRHSESGAASAKDELLVAFNSYPPVGADGKCGVAAASQMYLARNVDVVHPTQVKFGQHLSCGHLNRAEKNWIPFERNGKFYFVYSLLPHEVVEINPDGSCGKRFNSAFTPLAHLQAMDFDKAIRGSAQAVFIDDAEGTPNLPEPHFLAMLHITDTKVRRYAHFAYRFKAEPPFEIVQISKQLPLQTLSPGDMSSAPFAFVSGLAVRERQVVISYAAGDRDPRALLLKMERLDEMFASDEARSEISS
;
A
#
# COMPACT_ATOMS: atom_id res chain seq x y z
N ASP A 1 -0.50 -11.47 -1.60
CA ASP A 1 -1.79 -10.76 -1.70
C ASP A 1 -1.83 -9.87 -2.93
N PRO A 2 -2.71 -10.16 -3.91
CA PRO A 2 -2.93 -9.26 -5.03
C PRO A 2 -3.59 -7.96 -4.54
N LYS A 3 -3.13 -6.83 -5.06
CA LYS A 3 -3.65 -5.49 -4.79
C LYS A 3 -4.42 -5.01 -6.00
N LEU A 4 -5.71 -4.79 -5.83
CA LEU A 4 -6.57 -4.22 -6.86
C LEU A 4 -6.42 -2.70 -6.85
N LEU A 5 -6.15 -2.13 -8.01
CA LEU A 5 -6.22 -0.68 -8.19
C LEU A 5 -7.65 -0.33 -8.57
N GLY A 6 -8.23 0.61 -7.81
CA GLY A 6 -9.65 0.94 -7.88
C GLY A 6 -10.11 1.33 -9.28
N GLN A 7 -11.37 1.04 -9.55
CA GLN A 7 -12.08 1.39 -10.77
C GLN A 7 -12.28 2.91 -10.87
N ARG A 8 -12.17 3.46 -12.08
CA ARG A 8 -12.55 4.83 -12.37
C ARG A 8 -14.06 4.96 -12.21
N HIS A 9 -14.51 5.94 -11.44
CA HIS A 9 -15.85 6.50 -11.63
C HIS A 9 -15.72 7.72 -12.54
N SER A 10 -15.75 7.52 -13.86
CA SER A 10 -15.95 8.63 -14.78
C SER A 10 -17.44 8.96 -14.85
N GLU A 11 -17.87 10.08 -14.26
CA GLU A 11 -19.26 10.54 -14.33
C GLU A 11 -19.63 11.17 -15.70
N SER A 12 -18.74 11.18 -16.69
CA SER A 12 -19.04 11.72 -18.02
C SER A 12 -19.41 10.63 -19.03
N GLY A 13 -20.68 10.58 -19.42
CA GLY A 13 -21.29 9.60 -20.33
C GLY A 13 -20.83 9.66 -21.79
N ALA A 14 -19.52 9.48 -22.05
CA ALA A 14 -18.98 9.12 -23.35
C ALA A 14 -18.59 7.63 -23.35
N ALA A 15 -18.80 6.96 -24.48
CA ALA A 15 -18.66 5.51 -24.66
C ALA A 15 -17.47 4.92 -23.87
N SER A 16 -17.82 4.09 -22.88
CA SER A 16 -16.95 3.45 -21.90
C SER A 16 -15.77 2.77 -22.61
N ALA A 17 -14.60 3.43 -22.57
CA ALA A 17 -13.35 2.69 -22.60
C ALA A 17 -13.46 1.69 -21.46
N LYS A 18 -13.48 0.39 -21.78
CA LYS A 18 -13.52 -0.67 -20.77
C LYS A 18 -12.49 -0.32 -19.71
N ASP A 19 -12.93 -0.12 -18.47
CA ASP A 19 -12.03 0.20 -17.37
C ASP A 19 -11.03 -0.94 -17.24
N GLU A 20 -9.78 -0.64 -17.62
CA GLU A 20 -8.69 -1.59 -17.52
C GLU A 20 -8.36 -1.78 -16.05
N LEU A 21 -8.72 -2.93 -15.50
CA LEU A 21 -8.32 -3.29 -14.14
C LEU A 21 -6.84 -3.67 -14.13
N LEU A 22 -6.10 -2.99 -13.27
CA LEU A 22 -4.71 -3.26 -12.96
C LEU A 22 -4.59 -4.00 -11.62
N VAL A 23 -3.76 -5.04 -11.59
CA VAL A 23 -3.49 -5.81 -10.38
C VAL A 23 -2.00 -5.89 -10.15
N ALA A 24 -1.54 -5.28 -9.06
CA ALA A 24 -0.17 -5.40 -8.61
C ALA A 24 -0.06 -6.54 -7.59
N PHE A 25 0.94 -7.40 -7.71
CA PHE A 25 1.13 -8.51 -6.78
C PHE A 25 2.60 -8.86 -6.66
N ASN A 26 2.96 -9.60 -5.61
CA ASN A 26 4.29 -10.17 -5.47
C ASN A 26 4.23 -11.69 -5.57
N SER A 27 5.21 -12.30 -6.21
CA SER A 27 5.32 -13.76 -6.37
C SER A 27 6.79 -14.15 -6.52
N TYR A 28 7.12 -15.40 -6.25
CA TYR A 28 8.39 -15.95 -6.73
C TYR A 28 8.40 -15.95 -8.27
N PRO A 29 9.57 -15.73 -8.91
CA PRO A 29 9.73 -15.87 -10.34
C PRO A 29 9.19 -17.20 -10.84
N PRO A 30 8.45 -17.22 -11.97
CA PRO A 30 8.01 -18.47 -12.55
C PRO A 30 9.22 -19.34 -12.85
N VAL A 31 9.07 -20.64 -12.59
CA VAL A 31 10.09 -21.63 -12.93
C VAL A 31 10.31 -21.59 -14.44
N GLY A 32 11.58 -21.56 -14.88
CA GLY A 32 11.91 -21.58 -16.31
C GLY A 32 11.37 -22.83 -17.00
N ALA A 33 11.37 -22.85 -18.34
CA ALA A 33 10.96 -24.02 -19.12
C ALA A 33 11.78 -25.28 -18.81
N ASP A 34 12.97 -25.13 -18.22
CA ASP A 34 13.84 -26.20 -17.75
C ASP A 34 13.47 -26.74 -16.36
N GLY A 35 12.38 -26.25 -15.76
CA GLY A 35 11.93 -26.66 -14.43
C GLY A 35 12.86 -26.21 -13.30
N LYS A 36 13.86 -25.36 -13.59
CA LYS A 36 14.79 -24.85 -12.58
C LYS A 36 14.38 -23.44 -12.18
N CYS A 37 14.26 -23.22 -10.87
CA CYS A 37 14.20 -21.88 -10.33
C CYS A 37 15.55 -21.22 -10.58
N GLY A 38 15.58 -20.12 -11.35
CA GLY A 38 16.78 -19.30 -11.51
C GLY A 38 17.36 -18.90 -10.15
N VAL A 39 18.68 -18.72 -10.09
CA VAL A 39 19.46 -18.55 -8.85
C VAL A 39 19.16 -17.21 -8.17
N ALA A 40 18.05 -17.18 -7.42
CA ALA A 40 17.74 -16.44 -6.20
C ALA A 40 16.20 -16.44 -6.05
N ALA A 41 15.68 -17.33 -5.19
CA ALA A 41 14.26 -17.49 -4.89
C ALA A 41 13.74 -16.35 -4.01
N ALA A 42 13.83 -15.11 -4.48
CA ALA A 42 13.25 -13.97 -3.81
C ALA A 42 11.92 -13.60 -4.48
N SER A 43 10.89 -13.32 -3.68
CA SER A 43 9.65 -12.75 -4.19
C SER A 43 9.94 -11.46 -4.95
N GLN A 44 9.35 -11.29 -6.13
CA GLN A 44 9.44 -10.09 -6.97
C GLN A 44 8.06 -9.47 -7.18
N MET A 45 8.01 -8.21 -7.59
CA MET A 45 6.76 -7.50 -7.91
C MET A 45 6.37 -7.69 -9.38
N TYR A 46 5.07 -7.80 -9.61
CA TYR A 46 4.46 -7.97 -10.91
C TYR A 46 3.25 -7.05 -11.07
N LEU A 47 2.95 -6.71 -12.32
CA LEU A 47 1.74 -5.99 -12.72
C LEU A 47 0.98 -6.80 -13.77
N ALA A 48 -0.25 -7.19 -13.47
CA ALA A 48 -1.18 -7.71 -14.45
C ALA A 48 -2.09 -6.58 -14.95
N ARG A 49 -2.27 -6.53 -16.27
CA ARG A 49 -3.06 -5.56 -17.00
C ARG A 49 -4.29 -6.22 -17.61
N ASN A 50 -5.36 -5.45 -17.84
CA ASN A 50 -6.59 -5.93 -18.45
C ASN A 50 -7.16 -7.17 -17.72
N VAL A 51 -7.14 -7.16 -16.39
CA VAL A 51 -7.66 -8.27 -15.59
C VAL A 51 -9.18 -8.25 -15.65
N ASP A 52 -9.77 -9.30 -16.24
CA ASP A 52 -11.22 -9.48 -16.25
C ASP A 52 -11.66 -10.20 -14.98
N VAL A 53 -12.25 -9.47 -14.04
CA VAL A 53 -12.78 -10.03 -12.79
C VAL A 53 -14.02 -10.89 -13.00
N VAL A 54 -14.73 -10.71 -14.12
CA VAL A 54 -15.91 -11.51 -14.48
C VAL A 54 -15.46 -12.84 -15.10
N HIS A 55 -14.38 -12.80 -15.87
CA HIS A 55 -13.79 -13.99 -16.51
C HIS A 55 -12.33 -14.23 -16.06
N PRO A 56 -12.11 -14.55 -14.77
CA PRO A 56 -10.76 -14.68 -14.20
C PRO A 56 -9.94 -15.83 -14.82
N THR A 57 -10.59 -16.71 -15.59
CA THR A 57 -9.97 -17.84 -16.29
C THR A 57 -9.27 -17.43 -17.59
N GLN A 58 -9.51 -16.22 -18.11
CA GLN A 58 -8.74 -15.73 -19.25
C GLN A 58 -7.30 -15.48 -18.81
N VAL A 59 -6.37 -16.27 -19.35
CA VAL A 59 -4.95 -16.17 -19.02
C VAL A 59 -4.45 -14.77 -19.36
N LYS A 60 -4.11 -14.00 -18.32
CA LYS A 60 -3.35 -12.76 -18.42
C LYS A 60 -2.01 -12.98 -17.74
N PHE A 61 -0.95 -12.47 -18.35
CA PHE A 61 0.39 -12.61 -17.82
C PHE A 61 0.70 -11.42 -16.91
N GLY A 62 1.24 -11.70 -15.73
CA GLY A 62 1.84 -10.68 -14.88
C GLY A 62 3.20 -10.29 -15.44
N GLN A 63 3.43 -8.99 -15.63
CA GLN A 63 4.70 -8.46 -16.06
C GLN A 63 5.59 -8.15 -14.87
N HIS A 64 6.80 -8.70 -14.87
CA HIS A 64 7.79 -8.43 -13.83
C HIS A 64 8.20 -6.95 -13.83
N LEU A 65 8.26 -6.34 -12.65
CA LEU A 65 8.70 -4.95 -12.48
C LEU A 65 10.21 -4.89 -12.29
N SER A 66 10.93 -4.25 -13.20
CA SER A 66 12.40 -4.21 -13.17
C SER A 66 13.01 -3.20 -12.19
N CYS A 67 12.22 -2.67 -11.24
CA CYS A 67 12.61 -1.53 -10.40
C CYS A 67 13.20 -1.90 -9.05
N GLY A 68 13.02 -3.15 -8.65
CA GLY A 68 13.59 -3.71 -7.44
C GLY A 68 14.90 -4.45 -7.68
N HIS A 69 15.35 -5.14 -6.65
CA HIS A 69 16.55 -5.95 -6.67
C HIS A 69 16.21 -7.44 -6.84
N LEU A 70 16.77 -8.06 -7.87
CA LEU A 70 16.52 -9.47 -8.21
C LEU A 70 16.91 -10.46 -7.09
N ASN A 71 17.84 -10.07 -6.23
CA ASN A 71 18.37 -10.89 -5.13
C ASN A 71 17.74 -10.57 -3.77
N ARG A 72 16.69 -9.74 -3.73
CA ARG A 72 15.97 -9.35 -2.51
C ARG A 72 14.49 -9.59 -2.70
N ALA A 73 13.80 -9.96 -1.62
CA ALA A 73 12.35 -10.03 -1.63
C ALA A 73 11.77 -8.63 -1.81
N GLU A 74 11.23 -8.36 -3.00
CA GLU A 74 10.42 -7.21 -3.31
C GLU A 74 8.97 -7.52 -2.91
N LYS A 75 8.51 -6.76 -1.93
CA LYS A 75 7.16 -6.80 -1.36
C LYS A 75 6.86 -5.42 -0.81
N ASN A 76 5.62 -5.21 -0.37
CA ASN A 76 5.20 -3.99 0.34
C ASN A 76 5.25 -2.69 -0.50
N TRP A 77 5.46 -2.76 -1.82
CA TRP A 77 5.31 -1.59 -2.68
C TRP A 77 3.83 -1.17 -2.73
N ILE A 78 3.55 0.13 -2.68
CA ILE A 78 2.17 0.66 -2.67
C ILE A 78 1.84 1.19 -4.06
N PRO A 79 1.02 0.48 -4.86
CA PRO A 79 0.65 0.94 -6.19
C PRO A 79 -0.37 2.09 -6.12
N PHE A 80 -0.32 3.00 -7.10
CA PHE A 80 -1.33 4.03 -7.32
C PHE A 80 -1.30 4.57 -8.77
N GLU A 81 -2.39 5.18 -9.21
CA GLU A 81 -2.50 5.83 -10.52
C GLU A 81 -2.69 7.34 -10.35
N ARG A 82 -2.03 8.14 -11.19
CA ARG A 82 -2.24 9.58 -11.29
C ARG A 82 -2.10 10.02 -12.74
N ASN A 83 -3.09 10.75 -13.26
CA ASN A 83 -3.06 11.32 -14.62
C ASN A 83 -2.75 10.28 -15.73
N GLY A 84 -3.34 9.08 -15.61
CA GLY A 84 -3.14 7.98 -16.56
C GLY A 84 -1.76 7.31 -16.50
N LYS A 85 -0.94 7.68 -15.51
CA LYS A 85 0.36 7.07 -15.25
C LYS A 85 0.32 6.23 -13.99
N PHE A 86 1.13 5.18 -13.99
CA PHE A 86 1.19 4.22 -12.90
C PHE A 86 2.44 4.41 -12.07
N TYR A 87 2.28 4.38 -10.76
CA TYR A 87 3.33 4.65 -9.80
C TYR A 87 3.33 3.60 -8.68
N PHE A 88 4.49 3.44 -8.05
CA PHE A 88 4.59 2.74 -6.78
C PHE A 88 5.38 3.57 -5.78
N VAL A 89 4.90 3.60 -4.54
CA VAL A 89 5.78 3.88 -3.39
C VAL A 89 6.67 2.65 -3.21
N TYR A 90 7.93 2.76 -3.62
CA TYR A 90 8.95 1.71 -3.52
C TYR A 90 9.47 1.59 -2.09
N SER A 91 9.70 2.72 -1.43
CA SER A 91 10.19 2.81 -0.06
C SER A 91 9.52 3.97 0.67
N LEU A 92 9.26 3.82 1.97
CA LEU A 92 8.79 4.91 2.83
C LEU A 92 9.95 5.69 3.47
N LEU A 93 11.13 5.06 3.59
CA LEU A 93 12.30 5.68 4.19
C LEU A 93 13.61 5.20 3.52
N PRO A 94 14.26 6.03 2.68
CA PRO A 94 13.75 7.32 2.17
C PRO A 94 12.43 7.14 1.43
N HIS A 95 11.59 8.18 1.38
CA HIS A 95 10.33 8.12 0.64
C HIS A 95 10.65 8.20 -0.85
N GLU A 96 10.45 7.08 -1.53
CA GLU A 96 10.80 6.90 -2.93
C GLU A 96 9.59 6.39 -3.71
N VAL A 97 9.22 7.16 -4.74
CA VAL A 97 8.14 6.82 -5.67
C VAL A 97 8.73 6.59 -7.06
N VAL A 98 8.33 5.51 -7.71
CA VAL A 98 8.78 5.14 -9.06
C VAL A 98 7.60 5.09 -10.03
N GLU A 99 7.73 5.77 -11.16
CA GLU A 99 6.83 5.63 -12.32
C GLU A 99 7.11 4.31 -13.03
N ILE A 100 6.07 3.58 -13.42
CA ILE A 100 6.16 2.29 -14.11
C ILE A 100 5.62 2.40 -15.53
N ASN A 101 6.46 2.04 -16.49
CA ASN A 101 6.11 2.02 -17.90
C ASN A 101 5.15 0.87 -18.24
N PRO A 102 4.47 0.93 -19.40
CA PRO A 102 3.63 -0.15 -19.89
C PRO A 102 4.27 -1.53 -19.91
N ASP A 103 5.59 -1.59 -20.14
CA ASP A 103 6.39 -2.81 -20.22
C ASP A 103 7.00 -3.26 -18.88
N GLY A 104 6.57 -2.68 -17.74
CA GLY A 104 7.09 -2.99 -16.42
C GLY A 104 8.49 -2.44 -16.13
N SER A 105 9.10 -1.71 -17.07
CA SER A 105 10.34 -0.97 -16.83
C SER A 105 10.11 0.27 -15.96
N CYS A 106 11.20 0.78 -15.39
CA CYS A 106 11.16 1.94 -14.51
C CYS A 106 11.26 3.23 -15.32
N GLY A 107 10.33 4.14 -15.08
CA GLY A 107 10.40 5.52 -15.50
C GLY A 107 11.11 6.39 -14.46
N LYS A 108 10.55 7.58 -14.24
CA LYS A 108 11.09 8.57 -13.30
C LYS A 108 11.02 8.08 -11.86
N ARG A 109 12.02 8.46 -11.07
CA ARG A 109 12.03 8.29 -9.61
C ARG A 109 11.87 9.65 -8.94
N PHE A 110 11.04 9.70 -7.91
CA PHE A 110 10.79 10.88 -7.10
C PHE A 110 11.18 10.56 -5.67
N ASN A 111 11.93 11.47 -5.06
CA ASN A 111 12.43 11.30 -3.71
C ASN A 111 11.95 12.47 -2.86
N SER A 112 11.48 12.16 -1.66
CA SER A 112 11.14 13.15 -0.65
C SER A 112 11.60 12.65 0.72
N ALA A 113 11.70 13.56 1.68
CA ALA A 113 11.98 13.23 3.07
C ALA A 113 10.75 13.46 3.93
N PHE A 114 10.59 12.65 4.97
CA PHE A 114 9.60 12.89 6.02
C PHE A 114 10.28 12.72 7.37
N THR A 115 10.72 13.85 7.93
CA THR A 115 11.56 13.91 9.13
C THR A 115 11.01 13.08 10.30
N PRO A 116 9.69 13.05 10.60
CA PRO A 116 9.20 12.24 11.70
C PRO A 116 9.49 10.73 11.57
N LEU A 117 9.35 10.14 10.37
CA LEU A 117 9.69 8.72 10.16
C LEU A 117 11.21 8.49 10.18
N ALA A 118 11.99 9.43 9.64
CA ALA A 118 13.45 9.35 9.70
C ALA A 118 13.95 9.36 11.15
N HIS A 119 13.39 10.23 12.00
CA HIS A 119 13.70 10.27 13.43
C HIS A 119 13.30 8.99 14.14
N LEU A 120 12.10 8.45 13.88
CA LEU A 120 11.68 7.17 14.45
C LEU A 120 12.68 6.05 14.16
N GLN A 121 13.05 5.88 12.89
CA GLN A 121 13.98 4.82 12.48
C GLN A 121 15.37 4.99 13.11
N ALA A 122 15.79 6.24 13.37
CA ALA A 122 17.07 6.54 14.00
C ALA A 122 17.06 6.30 15.53
N MET A 123 15.91 6.44 16.19
CA MET A 123 15.76 6.17 17.62
C MET A 123 15.60 4.68 17.92
N ASP A 124 15.06 3.91 16.97
CA ASP A 124 14.82 2.49 17.15
C ASP A 124 15.19 1.70 15.87
N PHE A 125 16.41 1.17 15.86
CA PHE A 125 16.94 0.37 14.75
C PHE A 125 16.24 -0.98 14.59
N ASP A 126 15.49 -1.45 15.59
CA ASP A 126 14.76 -2.70 15.53
C ASP A 126 13.37 -2.54 14.91
N LYS A 127 12.90 -1.30 14.72
CA LYS A 127 11.65 -1.00 14.00
C LYS A 127 11.92 -0.97 12.50
N ALA A 128 11.06 -1.61 11.71
CA ALA A 128 11.09 -1.56 10.25
C ALA A 128 9.79 -0.92 9.71
N ILE A 129 9.94 0.17 8.97
CA ILE A 129 8.82 0.92 8.38
C ILE A 129 8.61 0.47 6.93
N ARG A 130 7.40 0.03 6.60
CA ARG A 130 7.08 -0.57 5.29
C ARG A 130 5.68 -0.19 4.83
N GLY A 131 5.47 -0.17 3.52
CA GLY A 131 4.15 0.06 2.94
C GLY A 131 3.22 -1.14 3.03
N SER A 132 1.92 -0.90 2.88
CA SER A 132 0.89 -1.93 2.74
C SER A 132 -0.21 -1.47 1.80
N ALA A 133 -1.02 -2.41 1.30
CA ALA A 133 -2.17 -2.14 0.42
C ALA A 133 -1.82 -1.27 -0.81
N GLN A 134 -2.84 -0.66 -1.42
CA GLN A 134 -2.77 0.36 -2.47
C GLN A 134 -2.96 1.77 -1.88
N ALA A 135 -2.61 2.81 -2.63
CA ALA A 135 -3.02 4.17 -2.29
C ALA A 135 -4.29 4.54 -3.06
N VAL A 136 -5.15 5.34 -2.42
CA VAL A 136 -6.41 5.83 -2.99
C VAL A 136 -6.33 7.35 -3.10
N PHE A 137 -6.67 7.88 -4.27
CA PHE A 137 -6.74 9.33 -4.50
C PHE A 137 -7.97 9.90 -3.81
N ILE A 138 -7.78 10.97 -3.04
CA ILE A 138 -8.81 11.68 -2.30
C ILE A 138 -8.84 13.13 -2.79
N ASP A 139 -10.01 13.55 -3.25
CA ASP A 139 -10.32 14.92 -3.64
C ASP A 139 -11.68 15.30 -3.03
N ASP A 140 -11.69 15.39 -1.70
CA ASP A 140 -12.90 15.59 -0.89
C ASP A 140 -12.57 16.46 0.32
N ALA A 141 -12.46 17.77 0.08
CA ALA A 141 -12.06 18.75 1.10
C ALA A 141 -12.97 18.74 2.35
N GLU A 142 -14.26 18.45 2.17
CA GLU A 142 -15.21 18.34 3.28
C GLU A 142 -15.03 17.06 4.09
N GLY A 143 -14.66 15.95 3.43
CA GLY A 143 -14.39 14.67 4.08
C GLY A 143 -13.06 14.65 4.84
N THR A 144 -12.11 15.49 4.44
CA THR A 144 -10.76 15.56 5.02
C THR A 144 -10.34 16.98 5.40
N PRO A 145 -11.01 17.65 6.35
CA PRO A 145 -10.72 19.02 6.71
C PRO A 145 -9.28 19.24 7.24
N ASN A 146 -8.62 18.22 7.80
CA ASN A 146 -7.22 18.31 8.22
C ASN A 146 -6.20 18.27 7.05
N LEU A 147 -6.65 17.96 5.84
CA LEU A 147 -5.87 18.09 4.60
C LEU A 147 -6.84 18.28 3.42
N PRO A 148 -7.36 19.52 3.21
CA PRO A 148 -8.42 19.77 2.25
C PRO A 148 -7.94 19.73 0.79
N GLU A 149 -6.63 19.73 0.55
CA GLU A 149 -6.06 19.61 -0.79
C GLU A 149 -6.11 18.16 -1.31
N PRO A 150 -6.15 17.96 -2.65
CA PRO A 150 -6.09 16.63 -3.23
C PRO A 150 -4.82 15.88 -2.81
N HIS A 151 -4.99 14.64 -2.37
CA HIS A 151 -3.90 13.83 -1.82
C HIS A 151 -4.14 12.34 -2.07
N PHE A 152 -3.14 11.53 -1.74
CA PHE A 152 -3.30 10.08 -1.66
C PHE A 152 -3.40 9.65 -0.20
N LEU A 153 -4.35 8.76 0.09
CA LEU A 153 -4.45 8.02 1.33
C LEU A 153 -3.84 6.63 1.13
N ALA A 154 -2.94 6.22 2.00
CA ALA A 154 -2.28 4.92 1.95
C ALA A 154 -2.06 4.35 3.34
N MET A 155 -1.55 3.12 3.38
CA MET A 155 -1.31 2.37 4.61
C MET A 155 0.18 2.05 4.76
N LEU A 156 0.67 2.15 5.99
CA LEU A 156 1.99 1.67 6.36
C LEU A 156 1.90 0.78 7.60
N HIS A 157 2.93 -0.02 7.79
CA HIS A 157 3.14 -0.74 9.04
C HIS A 157 4.55 -0.52 9.57
N ILE A 158 4.64 -0.57 10.88
CA ILE A 158 5.88 -0.57 11.64
C ILE A 158 5.97 -1.94 12.29
N THR A 159 7.01 -2.69 11.94
CA THR A 159 7.29 -3.99 12.55
C THR A 159 8.40 -3.85 13.56
N ASP A 160 8.15 -4.25 14.80
CA ASP A 160 9.24 -4.56 15.74
C ASP A 160 9.84 -5.90 15.34
N THR A 161 11.09 -5.89 14.87
CA THR A 161 11.76 -7.08 14.35
C THR A 161 12.17 -8.08 15.42
N LYS A 162 12.28 -7.65 16.69
CA LYS A 162 12.62 -8.51 17.84
C LYS A 162 11.42 -9.32 18.28
N VAL A 163 10.27 -8.67 18.48
CA VAL A 163 9.06 -9.33 19.01
C VAL A 163 8.01 -9.64 17.94
N ARG A 164 8.28 -9.28 16.67
CA ARG A 164 7.41 -9.50 15.50
C ARG A 164 6.00 -8.92 15.68
N ARG A 165 5.91 -7.78 16.35
CA ARG A 165 4.66 -7.02 16.49
C ARG A 165 4.51 -6.03 15.34
N TYR A 166 3.28 -5.81 14.94
CA TYR A 166 2.93 -4.88 13.87
C TYR A 166 2.00 -3.80 14.39
N ALA A 167 2.37 -2.54 14.18
CA ALA A 167 1.48 -1.40 14.31
C ALA A 167 1.17 -0.87 12.91
N HIS A 168 -0.09 -0.53 12.67
CA HIS A 168 -0.57 -0.07 11.38
C HIS A 168 -1.04 1.36 11.48
N PHE A 169 -0.72 2.15 10.46
CA PHE A 169 -1.06 3.56 10.40
C PHE A 169 -1.57 3.89 9.00
N ALA A 170 -2.50 4.83 8.92
CA ALA A 170 -2.78 5.51 7.67
C ALA A 170 -1.75 6.63 7.49
N TYR A 171 -1.39 6.92 6.25
CA TYR A 171 -0.60 8.11 5.94
C TYR A 171 -1.11 8.77 4.67
N ARG A 172 -0.80 10.06 4.55
CA ARG A 172 -1.17 10.88 3.41
C ARG A 172 0.06 11.44 2.73
N PHE A 173 0.01 11.53 1.41
CA PHE A 173 1.06 12.16 0.63
C PHE A 173 0.48 12.99 -0.51
N LYS A 174 1.24 14.00 -0.95
CA LYS A 174 0.80 14.95 -1.99
C LYS A 174 0.39 14.23 -3.27
N ALA A 175 -0.65 14.74 -3.93
CA ALA A 175 -1.13 14.19 -5.21
C ALA A 175 -0.14 14.36 -6.37
N GLU A 176 0.81 15.30 -6.25
CA GLU A 176 1.77 15.64 -7.28
C GLU A 176 3.22 15.35 -6.84
N PRO A 177 4.13 15.09 -7.78
CA PRO A 177 5.55 14.97 -7.51
C PRO A 177 6.11 16.13 -6.65
N PRO A 178 6.99 15.84 -5.67
CA PRO A 178 7.67 14.57 -5.44
C PRO A 178 6.87 13.56 -4.58
N PHE A 179 5.54 13.72 -4.45
CA PHE A 179 4.67 12.87 -3.66
C PHE A 179 5.05 12.86 -2.17
N GLU A 180 5.36 14.04 -1.62
CA GLU A 180 5.82 14.18 -0.24
C GLU A 180 4.78 13.64 0.77
N ILE A 181 5.22 12.82 1.73
CA ILE A 181 4.39 12.44 2.88
C ILE A 181 4.10 13.70 3.70
N VAL A 182 2.83 13.94 4.01
CA VAL A 182 2.41 15.14 4.76
C VAL A 182 1.90 14.82 6.16
N GLN A 183 1.21 13.69 6.33
CA GLN A 183 0.60 13.32 7.61
C GLN A 183 0.64 11.81 7.82
N ILE A 184 0.71 11.40 9.09
CA ILE A 184 0.55 10.01 9.54
C ILE A 184 -0.48 10.03 10.66
N SER A 185 -1.41 9.08 10.62
CA SER A 185 -2.47 8.98 11.61
C SER A 185 -1.95 8.44 12.94
N LYS A 186 -2.79 8.47 13.97
CA LYS A 186 -2.64 7.55 15.11
C LYS A 186 -2.73 6.09 14.66
N GLN A 187 -2.30 5.17 15.52
CA GLN A 187 -2.37 3.73 15.23
C GLN A 187 -3.82 3.30 14.95
N LEU A 188 -4.00 2.51 13.88
CA LEU A 188 -5.29 1.93 13.52
C LEU A 188 -5.74 0.90 14.58
N PRO A 189 -7.02 0.91 15.00
CA PRO A 189 -7.54 0.00 16.02
C PRO A 189 -7.86 -1.39 15.44
N LEU A 190 -6.86 -2.03 14.83
CA LEU A 190 -7.00 -3.38 14.26
C LEU A 190 -7.07 -4.42 15.37
N GLN A 191 -8.01 -5.35 15.25
CA GLN A 191 -8.14 -6.46 16.20
C GLN A 191 -7.29 -7.64 15.77
N THR A 192 -6.47 -8.17 16.68
CA THR A 192 -5.72 -9.41 16.48
C THR A 192 -6.57 -10.62 16.91
N LEU A 193 -6.06 -11.84 16.66
CA LEU A 193 -6.64 -13.05 17.27
C LEU A 193 -6.34 -13.09 18.77
N SER A 194 -7.29 -13.62 19.55
CA SER A 194 -7.16 -13.74 20.99
C SER A 194 -5.98 -14.66 21.35
N PRO A 195 -5.20 -14.34 22.40
CA PRO A 195 -4.02 -15.13 22.82
C PRO A 195 -4.29 -16.61 23.16
N GLY A 196 -5.56 -16.99 23.32
CA GLY A 196 -5.96 -18.37 23.61
C GLY A 196 -5.76 -19.35 22.44
N ASP A 197 -5.60 -18.86 21.21
CA ASP A 197 -5.18 -19.68 20.08
C ASP A 197 -3.65 -19.67 19.98
N MET A 198 -3.02 -20.61 20.69
CA MET A 198 -1.56 -20.83 20.74
C MET A 198 -0.92 -21.02 19.35
N SER A 199 -1.71 -21.29 18.31
CA SER A 199 -1.24 -21.44 16.94
C SER A 199 -1.29 -20.15 16.11
N SER A 200 -1.90 -19.08 16.64
CA SER A 200 -2.10 -17.82 15.92
C SER A 200 -1.03 -16.80 16.25
N ALA A 201 -0.55 -16.09 15.23
CA ALA A 201 0.34 -14.97 15.46
C ALA A 201 -0.47 -13.78 16.01
N PRO A 202 -0.04 -13.11 17.09
CA PRO A 202 -0.82 -12.05 17.75
C PRO A 202 -0.68 -10.72 17.02
N PHE A 203 -0.84 -10.70 15.70
CA PHE A 203 -0.78 -9.50 14.87
C PHE A 203 -1.94 -9.44 13.88
N ALA A 204 -2.18 -8.24 13.34
CA ALA A 204 -3.03 -8.00 12.19
C ALA A 204 -2.15 -7.50 11.05
N PHE A 205 -2.49 -7.78 9.79
CA PHE A 205 -1.74 -7.30 8.63
C PHE A 205 -2.67 -6.72 7.57
N VAL A 206 -2.53 -5.42 7.27
CA VAL A 206 -3.38 -4.73 6.29
C VAL A 206 -3.02 -5.16 4.86
N SER A 207 -4.02 -5.63 4.13
CA SER A 207 -3.89 -6.14 2.77
C SER A 207 -4.51 -5.23 1.71
N GLY A 208 -5.52 -4.43 2.08
CA GLY A 208 -6.24 -3.61 1.10
C GLY A 208 -6.92 -2.39 1.71
N LEU A 209 -7.08 -1.36 0.87
CA LEU A 209 -7.69 -0.07 1.18
C LEU A 209 -8.69 0.30 0.08
N ALA A 210 -9.92 0.64 0.45
CA ALA A 210 -10.91 1.19 -0.48
C ALA A 210 -11.63 2.38 0.16
N VAL A 211 -12.07 3.31 -0.69
CA VAL A 211 -12.91 4.44 -0.28
C VAL A 211 -14.11 4.51 -1.21
N ARG A 212 -15.31 4.62 -0.63
CA ARG A 212 -16.56 4.82 -1.37
C ARG A 212 -17.51 5.65 -0.53
N GLU A 213 -18.10 6.71 -1.10
CA GLU A 213 -19.14 7.51 -0.42
C GLU A 213 -18.71 7.97 1.00
N ARG A 214 -17.47 8.46 1.13
CA ARG A 214 -16.84 8.83 2.43
C ARG A 214 -16.76 7.70 3.46
N GLN A 215 -16.88 6.45 3.05
CA GLN A 215 -16.57 5.28 3.86
C GLN A 215 -15.21 4.73 3.47
N VAL A 216 -14.37 4.46 4.46
CA VAL A 216 -13.06 3.84 4.30
C VAL A 216 -13.16 2.39 4.76
N VAL A 217 -12.77 1.48 3.89
CA VAL A 217 -12.71 0.04 4.16
C VAL A 217 -11.25 -0.39 4.16
N ILE A 218 -10.78 -0.88 5.31
CA ILE A 218 -9.43 -1.39 5.47
C ILE A 218 -9.52 -2.89 5.69
N SER A 219 -9.16 -3.68 4.68
CA SER A 219 -9.11 -5.14 4.78
C SER A 219 -7.77 -5.59 5.37
N TYR A 220 -7.83 -6.58 6.26
CA TYR A 220 -6.64 -7.10 6.93
C TYR A 220 -6.84 -8.56 7.35
N ALA A 221 -5.73 -9.29 7.54
CA ALA A 221 -5.75 -10.63 8.11
C ALA A 221 -5.35 -10.57 9.59
N ALA A 222 -6.19 -11.09 10.49
CA ALA A 222 -5.83 -11.30 11.88
C ALA A 222 -5.13 -12.67 12.04
N GLY A 223 -3.90 -12.64 12.57
CA GLY A 223 -3.03 -13.79 12.78
C GLY A 223 -2.79 -14.63 11.53
N ASP A 224 -2.64 -14.00 10.36
CA ASP A 224 -2.44 -14.62 9.04
C ASP A 224 -3.53 -15.63 8.62
N ARG A 225 -4.71 -15.57 9.25
CA ARG A 225 -5.74 -16.61 9.06
C ARG A 225 -7.16 -16.07 8.91
N ASP A 226 -7.52 -15.08 9.71
CA ASP A 226 -8.90 -14.61 9.79
C ASP A 226 -9.07 -13.28 9.02
N PRO A 227 -9.69 -13.29 7.82
CA PRO A 227 -9.89 -12.09 7.04
C PRO A 227 -10.94 -11.19 7.71
N ARG A 228 -10.58 -9.93 7.92
CA ARG A 228 -11.42 -8.91 8.56
C ARG A 228 -11.41 -7.61 7.78
N ALA A 229 -12.36 -6.74 8.11
CA ALA A 229 -12.41 -5.39 7.61
C ALA A 229 -12.69 -4.40 8.74
N LEU A 230 -11.91 -3.32 8.80
CA LEU A 230 -12.21 -2.15 9.60
C LEU A 230 -12.95 -1.15 8.70
N LEU A 231 -14.18 -0.79 9.10
CA LEU A 231 -15.00 0.23 8.45
C LEU A 231 -14.95 1.52 9.28
N LEU A 232 -14.59 2.62 8.63
CA LEU A 232 -14.58 3.96 9.22
C LEU A 232 -15.29 4.94 8.30
N LYS A 233 -15.87 6.00 8.87
CA LYS A 233 -16.17 7.21 8.10
C LYS A 233 -14.86 7.94 7.79
N MET A 234 -14.77 8.61 6.64
CA MET A 234 -13.61 9.41 6.25
C MET A 234 -13.28 10.46 7.32
N GLU A 235 -14.30 11.17 7.82
CA GLU A 235 -14.18 12.13 8.92
C GLU A 235 -13.51 11.51 10.15
N ARG A 236 -13.93 10.30 10.56
CA ARG A 236 -13.35 9.61 11.71
C ARG A 236 -11.88 9.24 11.47
N LEU A 237 -11.52 8.86 10.25
CA LEU A 237 -10.11 8.62 9.89
C LEU A 237 -9.32 9.94 9.85
N ASP A 238 -9.92 11.02 9.37
CA ASP A 238 -9.33 12.35 9.31
C ASP A 238 -8.97 12.89 10.70
N GLU A 239 -9.85 12.71 11.68
CA GLU A 239 -9.58 13.03 13.10
C GLU A 239 -8.32 12.34 13.64
N MET A 240 -7.97 11.14 13.14
CA MET A 240 -6.77 10.44 13.57
C MET A 240 -5.48 11.11 13.09
N PHE A 241 -5.55 12.06 12.15
CA PHE A 241 -4.41 12.89 11.72
C PHE A 241 -4.31 14.23 12.46
N ALA A 242 -5.34 14.62 13.22
CA ALA A 242 -5.46 15.96 13.80
C ALA A 242 -4.53 16.23 15.00
N SER A 243 -3.83 15.22 15.52
CA SER A 243 -3.07 15.37 16.77
C SER A 243 -1.61 15.74 16.53
N ASP A 244 -1.16 16.85 17.11
CA ASP A 244 0.27 17.15 17.33
C ASP A 244 0.99 16.03 18.12
N GLU A 245 0.22 15.23 18.88
CA GLU A 245 0.68 14.04 19.63
C GLU A 245 1.12 12.85 18.76
N ALA A 246 0.80 12.81 17.47
CA ALA A 246 1.30 11.73 16.60
C ALA A 246 2.85 11.70 16.58
N ARG A 247 3.49 12.83 16.90
CA ARG A 247 4.94 12.92 17.11
C ARG A 247 5.42 12.16 18.37
N SER A 248 4.63 12.05 19.43
CA SER A 248 5.01 11.35 20.66
C SER A 248 4.63 9.86 20.65
N GLU A 249 3.46 9.47 20.12
CA GLU A 249 3.02 8.05 20.12
C GLU A 249 3.94 7.15 19.27
N ILE A 250 4.50 7.67 18.18
CA ILE A 250 5.46 6.94 17.34
C ILE A 250 6.72 6.53 18.12
N SER A 251 7.09 7.28 19.16
CA SER A 251 8.28 7.02 19.98
C SER A 251 8.06 6.01 21.13
N SER A 252 6.81 5.68 21.46
CA SER A 252 6.47 4.64 22.45
C SER A 252 6.40 3.23 21.87
#